data_AF-A0A6B2LWA2-F1
#
_entry.id   AF-A0A6B2LWA2-F1
#
_cell.length_a   1.000
_cell.length_b   1.000
_cell.length_c   1.000
_cell.angle_alpha   90.00
_cell.angle_beta   90.00
_cell.angle_gamma   90.00
#
_symmetry.space_group_name_H-M   'P 1'
#
loop_
_entity.id
_entity.type
_entity.pdbx_description
1 polymer ?
#
loop_
_entity_poly.entity_id
_entity_poly.type
_entity_poly.pdbx_seq_one_letter_code
_entity_poly.pdbx_strand_id
1 'polypeptide(L)' 'MAMSYKVGAVKYIEFSALTHRNLKQVFDEAIRCALNPPMINKKKDKSF' A
#
# COMPACT_ATOMS: atom_id res chain seq x y z
N MET A 1 2.07 2.48 -10.39
CA MET A 1 3.08 1.77 -9.57
C MET A 1 4.35 2.57 -9.25
N ALA A 2 4.94 3.36 -10.17
CA ALA A 2 6.23 4.02 -9.89
C ALA A 2 6.21 4.94 -8.65
N MET A 3 5.12 5.69 -8.42
CA MET A 3 5.01 6.60 -7.28
C MET A 3 4.96 5.88 -5.93
N SER A 4 4.28 4.73 -5.83
CA SER A 4 4.18 3.99 -4.57
C SER A 4 5.53 3.48 -4.08
N TYR A 5 6.43 3.11 -5.00
CA TYR A 5 7.81 2.76 -4.66
C TYR A 5 8.61 3.97 -4.16
N LYS A 6 8.46 5.14 -4.80
CA LYS A 6 9.16 6.37 -4.40
C LYS A 6 8.82 6.85 -2.99
N VAL A 7 7.57 6.65 -2.55
CA VAL A 7 7.12 7.05 -1.20
C VAL A 7 7.25 5.92 -0.15
N GLY A 8 7.75 4.74 -0.54
CA GLY A 8 7.82 3.59 0.36
C GLY A 8 6.45 3.08 0.82
N ALA A 9 5.41 3.23 -0.01
CA ALA A 9 4.07 2.78 0.33
C ALA A 9 3.99 1.24 0.35
N VAL A 10 3.29 0.69 1.34
CA VAL A 10 3.12 -0.76 1.53
C VAL A 10 2.39 -1.40 0.36
N LYS A 11 1.32 -0.77 -0.13
CA LYS A 11 0.51 -1.29 -1.23
C LYS A 11 -0.22 -0.14 -1.93
N TYR A 12 -0.31 -0.23 -3.25
CA TYR A 12 -1.13 0.66 -4.07
C TYR A 12 -2.44 -0.03 -4.41
N ILE A 13 -3.57 0.66 -4.21
CA ILE A 13 -4.90 0.17 -4.53
C ILE A 13 -5.66 1.31 -5.23
N GLU A 14 -6.22 1.00 -6.40
CA GLU A 14 -7.13 1.92 -7.08
C GLU A 14 -8.55 1.74 -6.56
N PHE A 15 -9.20 2.87 -6.31
CA PHE A 15 -10.51 2.92 -5.68
C PHE A 15 -11.39 3.99 -6.36
N SER A 16 -12.70 3.75 -6.44
CA SER A 16 -13.68 4.73 -6.89
C SER A 16 -14.73 4.98 -5.82
N ALA A 17 -14.74 6.20 -5.28
CA ALA A 17 -15.73 6.67 -4.32
C ALA A 17 -17.15 6.69 -4.89
N LEU A 18 -17.29 6.98 -6.19
CA LEU A 18 -18.59 7.11 -6.83
C LEU A 18 -19.28 5.76 -7.05
N THR A 19 -18.51 4.74 -7.45
CA THR A 19 -19.04 3.40 -7.76
C THR A 19 -18.85 2.41 -6.61
N HIS A 20 -18.30 2.88 -5.49
CA HIS A 20 -17.87 2.07 -4.33
C HIS A 20 -16.93 0.91 -4.66
N ARG A 21 -16.32 0.92 -5.84
CA ARG A 21 -15.43 -0.15 -6.29
C ARG A 21 -14.16 -0.13 -5.46
N ASN A 22 -13.92 -1.21 -4.72
CA ASN A 22 -12.76 -1.44 -3.84
C ASN A 22 -12.78 -0.65 -2.51
N LEU A 23 -13.92 -0.08 -2.08
CA LEU A 23 -13.99 0.70 -0.82
C LEU A 23 -13.55 -0.16 0.37
N LYS A 24 -14.20 -1.31 0.55
CA LYS A 24 -13.90 -2.24 1.63
C LYS A 24 -12.45 -2.71 1.60
N GLN A 25 -11.92 -2.99 0.40
CA GLN A 25 -10.56 -3.51 0.24
C GLN A 25 -9.50 -2.50 0.69
N VAL A 26 -9.71 -1.20 0.46
CA VAL A 26 -8.80 -0.16 0.93
C VAL A 26 -8.75 -0.12 2.47
N PHE A 27 -9.91 -0.17 3.13
CA PHE A 27 -9.99 -0.14 4.59
C PHE A 27 -9.50 -1.43 5.23
N ASP A 28 -9.86 -2.59 4.69
CA ASP A 28 -9.37 -3.90 5.16
C ASP A 28 -7.84 -3.95 5.11
N GLU A 29 -7.24 -3.44 4.03
CA GLU A 29 -5.78 -3.44 3.87
C GLU A 29 -5.10 -2.43 4.80
N ALA A 30 -5.69 -1.25 5.00
CA ALA A 30 -5.18 -0.27 5.95
C ALA A 30 -5.17 -0.82 7.38
N ILE A 31 -6.26 -1.47 7.80
CA ILE A 31 -6.37 -2.11 9.11
C ILE A 31 -5.36 -3.25 9.23
N ARG A 32 -5.24 -4.11 8.21
CA ARG A 32 -4.26 -5.20 8.19
C ARG A 32 -2.84 -4.66 8.36
N CYS A 33 -2.47 -3.61 7.63
CA CYS A 33 -1.15 -2.97 7.72
C CYS A 33 -0.90 -2.35 9.10
N ALA A 34 -1.94 -1.84 9.76
CA ALA A 34 -1.83 -1.27 11.10
C ALA A 34 -1.66 -2.35 12.18
N LEU A 35 -2.40 -3.47 12.09
CA LEU A 35 -2.37 -4.55 13.07
C LEU A 35 -1.16 -5.48 12.90
N ASN A 36 -0.85 -5.81 11.64
CA ASN A 36 0.26 -6.68 11.27
C ASN A 36 1.14 -5.89 10.28
N PRO A 37 1.99 -4.99 10.79
CA PRO A 37 2.89 -4.25 9.93
C PRO A 37 3.75 -5.27 9.16
N PRO A 38 3.78 -5.21 7.82
CA PRO A 38 4.66 -6.08 7.06
C PRO A 38 6.09 -5.84 7.54
N MET A 39 6.87 -6.91 7.69
CA MET A 39 8.30 -6.77 7.94
C MET A 39 8.89 -5.97 6.79
N ILE A 40 9.13 -4.67 7.01
CA ILE A 40 9.81 -3.81 6.05
C ILE A 40 11.24 -4.33 6.02
N ASN A 41 11.51 -5.28 5.12
CA ASN A 41 12.86 -5.59 4.72
C ASN A 41 13.42 -4.29 4.17
N LYS A 42 14.15 -3.55 5.01
CA LYS A 42 15.02 -2.44 4.62
C LYS A 42 16.12 -3.02 3.74
N LYS A 43 15.78 -3.53 2.55
CA LYS A 43 16.75 -3.67 1.49
C LYS A 43 17.09 -2.24 1.13
N LYS A 44 18.20 -1.79 1.72
CA LYS A 44 18.89 -0.56 1.34
C LYS A 44 18.81 -0.46 -0.18
N ASP A 45 18.35 0.69 -0.63
CA ASP A 45 18.52 1.21 -1.97
C ASP A 45 19.86 0.70 -2.53
N LYS A 46 19.82 -0.34 -3.37
CA LYS A 46 20.92 -0.62 -4.27
C LYS A 46 20.58 0.19 -5.50
N SER A 47 21.00 1.45 -5.43
CA SER A 47 21.39 2.25 -6.58
C SER A 47 21.99 1.36 -7.66
N PHE A 48 21.34 1.30 -8.83
CA PHE A 48 21.95 1.14 -10.15
C PHE A 48 20.92 1.52 -11.22
#